data_AF-A0A2G5TP86-F1
#
_entry.id   AF-A0A2G5TP86-F1
#
_cell.length_a   1.000
_cell.length_b   1.000
_cell.length_c   1.000
_cell.angle_alpha   90.00
_cell.angle_beta   90.00
_cell.angle_gamma   90.00
#
_symmetry.space_group_name_H-M   'P 1'
#
loop_
_entity.id
_entity.type
_entity.pdbx_description
1 polymer ?
#
loop_
_entity_poly.entity_id
_entity_poly.type
_entity_poly.pdbx_seq_one_letter_code
_entity_poly.pdbx_strand_id
1 'polypeptide(L)'
;MFKVFVTISALALAVFCAPPGWPTAEEAKAEMQASGISSQAANGILKIATDFASQKPAEGVEIDREAARSAFNQFIGQVDAYIKTQSPEDQTAYQAFVDKKKADFEARIAERKAGSQ
;
A
#
# COMPACT_ATOMS: atom_id res chain seq x y z
N MET A 1 -0.15 11.42 -14.93
CA MET A 1 1.00 11.77 -14.05
C MET A 1 0.56 11.58 -12.60
N PHE A 2 0.66 10.35 -12.11
CA PHE A 2 0.05 9.89 -10.85
C PHE A 2 1.05 10.05 -9.69
N LYS A 3 1.15 11.23 -9.06
CA LYS A 3 2.15 11.50 -8.00
C LYS A 3 1.77 10.90 -6.63
N VAL A 4 1.22 9.69 -6.60
CA VAL A 4 0.64 9.07 -5.39
C VAL A 4 1.35 7.76 -4.96
N PHE A 5 2.49 7.46 -5.58
CA PHE A 5 3.20 6.18 -5.56
C PHE A 5 3.87 5.73 -4.24
N VAL A 6 3.72 6.45 -3.14
CA VAL A 6 4.49 6.17 -1.90
C VAL A 6 3.62 5.59 -0.78
N THR A 7 2.30 5.81 -0.79
CA THR A 7 1.47 5.52 0.38
C THR A 7 0.86 4.12 0.44
N ILE A 8 0.44 3.55 -0.69
CA ILE A 8 -0.03 2.14 -0.73
C ILE A 8 1.10 1.15 -0.49
N SER A 9 2.27 1.57 -0.92
CA SER A 9 3.55 0.94 -0.78
C SER A 9 3.95 0.77 0.69
N ALA A 10 3.62 1.75 1.53
CA ALA A 10 3.79 1.67 2.97
C ALA A 10 2.80 0.66 3.60
N LEU A 11 1.55 0.59 3.10
CA LEU A 11 0.54 -0.41 3.51
C LEU A 11 0.94 -1.84 3.15
N ALA A 12 1.42 -2.11 1.94
CA ALA A 12 1.81 -3.46 1.54
C ALA A 12 3.06 -3.97 2.27
N LEU A 13 4.06 -3.11 2.48
CA LEU A 13 5.22 -3.46 3.32
C LEU A 13 4.82 -3.68 4.78
N ALA A 14 3.78 -3.01 5.24
CA ALA A 14 3.38 -3.09 6.62
C ALA A 14 2.49 -4.28 6.99
N VAL A 15 1.66 -4.77 6.08
CA VAL A 15 0.90 -6.01 6.32
C VAL A 15 1.84 -7.19 6.61
N PHE A 16 3.10 -7.14 6.14
CA PHE A 16 4.05 -8.25 6.25
C PHE A 16 5.36 -7.95 7.00
N CYS A 17 5.67 -6.70 7.33
CA CYS A 17 6.88 -6.33 8.10
C CYS A 17 6.66 -5.33 9.24
N ALA A 18 5.45 -4.81 9.48
CA ALA A 18 5.32 -3.68 10.38
C ALA A 18 5.24 -4.05 11.87
N PRO A 19 5.74 -3.16 12.75
CA PRO A 19 5.48 -3.22 14.18
C PRO A 19 3.96 -3.16 14.50
N PRO A 20 3.54 -3.62 15.69
CA PRO A 20 2.14 -3.63 16.11
C PRO A 20 1.47 -2.26 15.91
N GLY A 21 0.35 -2.23 15.17
CA GLY A 21 -0.41 -1.01 14.84
C GLY A 21 -0.73 -0.78 13.36
N TRP A 22 -0.46 -1.75 12.48
CA TRP A 22 -0.85 -1.72 11.07
C TRP A 22 -1.99 -2.70 10.76
N PRO A 23 -2.84 -2.38 9.76
CA PRO A 23 -4.02 -3.19 9.46
C PRO A 23 -3.65 -4.56 8.91
N THR A 24 -4.39 -5.57 9.36
CA THR A 24 -4.44 -6.92 8.77
C THR A 24 -4.95 -6.88 7.33
N ALA A 25 -4.78 -7.97 6.58
CA ALA A 25 -5.34 -8.07 5.23
C ALA A 25 -6.87 -7.89 5.20
N GLU A 26 -7.57 -8.36 6.24
CA GLU A 26 -9.01 -8.20 6.39
C GLU A 26 -9.40 -6.74 6.69
N GLU A 27 -8.68 -6.06 7.57
CA GLU A 27 -8.91 -4.64 7.86
C GLU A 27 -8.59 -3.77 6.64
N ALA A 28 -7.50 -4.06 5.92
CA ALA A 28 -7.16 -3.39 4.68
C ALA A 28 -8.25 -3.58 3.62
N LYS A 29 -8.81 -4.81 3.51
CA LYS A 29 -9.95 -5.09 2.64
C LYS A 29 -11.18 -4.28 3.01
N ALA A 30 -11.55 -4.30 4.28
CA ALA A 30 -12.72 -3.60 4.79
C ALA A 30 -12.60 -2.09 4.55
N GLU A 31 -11.40 -1.53 4.74
CA GLU A 31 -11.16 -0.11 4.49
C GLU A 31 -11.22 0.26 3.00
N MET A 32 -10.67 -0.59 2.12
CA MET A 32 -10.79 -0.41 0.67
C MET A 32 -12.26 -0.43 0.25
N GLN A 33 -13.04 -1.37 0.78
CA GLN A 33 -14.48 -1.47 0.52
C GLN A 33 -15.28 -0.29 1.06
N ALA A 34 -14.96 0.18 2.27
CA ALA A 34 -15.55 1.38 2.85
C ALA A 34 -15.24 2.65 2.02
N SER A 35 -14.17 2.63 1.24
CA SER A 35 -13.78 3.70 0.32
C SER A 35 -14.44 3.59 -1.06
N GLY A 36 -15.30 2.58 -1.27
CA GLY A 36 -16.03 2.36 -2.51
C GLY A 36 -15.34 1.44 -3.51
N ILE A 37 -14.19 0.84 -3.15
CA ILE A 37 -13.53 -0.15 -4.00
C ILE A 37 -14.29 -1.48 -3.90
N SER A 38 -14.62 -2.08 -5.04
CA SER A 38 -15.32 -3.35 -5.10
C SER A 38 -14.53 -4.48 -4.42
N SER A 39 -15.26 -5.50 -3.94
CA SER A 39 -14.63 -6.70 -3.35
C SER A 39 -13.64 -7.36 -4.31
N GLN A 40 -13.96 -7.38 -5.61
CA GLN A 40 -13.09 -7.96 -6.64
C GLN A 40 -11.79 -7.17 -6.76
N ALA A 41 -11.86 -5.84 -6.91
CA ALA A 41 -10.69 -4.99 -7.01
C ALA A 41 -9.83 -5.05 -5.72
N ALA A 42 -10.47 -5.00 -4.55
CA ALA A 42 -9.79 -5.13 -3.27
C ALA A 42 -9.04 -6.48 -3.13
N ASN A 43 -9.66 -7.59 -3.53
CA ASN A 43 -9.02 -8.91 -3.51
C ASN A 43 -7.81 -8.97 -4.45
N GLY A 44 -7.89 -8.34 -5.63
CA GLY A 44 -6.77 -8.29 -6.56
C GLY A 44 -5.59 -7.49 -6.03
N ILE A 45 -5.85 -6.34 -5.38
CA ILE A 45 -4.81 -5.56 -4.69
C ILE A 45 -4.13 -6.41 -3.59
N LEU A 46 -4.92 -7.12 -2.77
CA LEU A 46 -4.39 -7.98 -1.70
C LEU A 46 -3.56 -9.14 -2.23
N LYS A 47 -3.96 -9.72 -3.37
CA LYS A 47 -3.18 -10.76 -4.03
C LYS A 47 -1.81 -10.23 -4.45
N ILE A 48 -1.76 -9.06 -5.11
CA ILE A 48 -0.50 -8.42 -5.51
C ILE A 48 0.37 -8.11 -4.29
N ALA A 49 -0.23 -7.63 -3.19
CA ALA A 49 0.48 -7.38 -1.94
C ALA A 49 1.05 -8.65 -1.30
N THR A 50 0.28 -9.75 -1.34
CA THR A 50 0.71 -11.06 -0.83
C THR A 50 1.85 -11.64 -1.66
N ASP A 51 1.77 -11.53 -2.99
CA ASP A 51 2.81 -11.98 -3.91
C ASP A 51 4.11 -11.18 -3.73
N PHE A 52 4.00 -9.88 -3.45
CA PHE A 52 5.15 -9.03 -3.12
C PHE A 52 5.78 -9.43 -1.78
N ALA A 53 4.97 -9.64 -0.75
CA ALA A 53 5.47 -10.03 0.56
C ALA A 53 6.13 -11.41 0.58
N SER A 54 5.68 -12.32 -0.27
CA SER A 54 6.28 -13.64 -0.44
C SER A 54 7.71 -13.58 -1.01
N GLN A 55 8.11 -12.43 -1.58
CA GLN A 55 9.46 -12.18 -2.09
C GLN A 55 10.40 -11.57 -1.03
N LYS A 56 9.92 -11.39 0.21
CA LYS A 56 10.74 -10.84 1.29
C LYS A 56 11.93 -11.78 1.59
N PRO A 57 13.15 -11.24 1.75
CA PRO A 57 14.30 -12.02 2.20
C PRO A 57 14.01 -12.72 3.53
N ALA A 58 14.61 -13.90 3.74
CA ALA A 58 14.54 -14.61 5.01
C ALA A 58 15.06 -13.73 6.16
N GLU A 59 14.58 -13.98 7.37
CA GLU A 59 15.02 -13.27 8.57
C GLU A 59 16.53 -13.41 8.76
N GLY A 60 17.20 -12.29 9.05
CA GLY A 60 18.67 -12.24 9.19
C GLY A 60 19.45 -12.03 7.88
N VAL A 61 18.77 -11.96 6.73
CA VAL A 61 19.41 -11.56 5.45
C VAL A 61 19.47 -10.04 5.36
N GLU A 62 20.65 -9.51 5.05
CA GLU A 62 20.82 -8.08 4.79
C GLU A 62 19.98 -7.68 3.57
N ILE A 63 19.10 -6.71 3.75
CA ILE A 63 18.24 -6.21 2.68
C ILE A 63 19.04 -5.24 1.83
N ASP A 64 19.35 -5.64 0.59
CA ASP A 64 19.86 -4.73 -0.41
C ASP A 64 18.82 -3.61 -0.65
N ARG A 65 19.22 -2.37 -0.32
CA ARG A 65 18.34 -1.21 -0.38
C ARG A 65 17.91 -0.86 -1.80
N GLU A 66 18.76 -1.08 -2.80
CA GLU A 66 18.42 -0.83 -4.20
C GLU A 66 17.45 -1.91 -4.70
N ALA A 67 17.70 -3.18 -4.37
CA ALA A 67 16.80 -4.28 -4.69
C ALA A 67 15.43 -4.10 -4.03
N ALA A 68 15.38 -3.73 -2.74
CA ALA A 68 14.14 -3.47 -2.03
C ALA A 68 13.36 -2.30 -2.66
N ARG A 69 14.05 -1.23 -3.05
CA ARG A 69 13.43 -0.10 -3.76
C ARG A 69 12.90 -0.50 -5.13
N SER A 70 13.65 -1.33 -5.87
CA SER A 70 13.23 -1.85 -7.18
C SER A 70 11.98 -2.71 -7.06
N ALA A 71 11.99 -3.68 -6.15
CA ALA A 71 10.85 -4.58 -5.90
C ALA A 71 9.60 -3.79 -5.48
N PHE A 72 9.78 -2.76 -4.65
CA PHE A 72 8.71 -1.87 -4.25
C PHE A 72 8.13 -1.05 -5.42
N ASN A 73 8.97 -0.51 -6.29
CA ASN A 73 8.51 0.19 -7.49
C ASN A 73 7.75 -0.76 -8.42
N GLN A 74 8.20 -2.01 -8.55
CA GLN A 74 7.51 -3.04 -9.31
C GLN A 74 6.14 -3.37 -8.72
N PHE A 75 6.05 -3.57 -7.40
CA PHE A 75 4.78 -3.78 -6.70
C PHE A 75 3.79 -2.65 -7.03
N ILE A 76 4.24 -1.40 -6.96
CA ILE A 76 3.39 -0.24 -7.26
C ILE A 76 2.97 -0.21 -8.73
N GLY A 77 3.88 -0.54 -9.65
CA GLY A 77 3.55 -0.68 -11.06
C GLY A 77 2.50 -1.77 -11.32
N GLN A 78 2.56 -2.89 -10.61
CA GLN A 78 1.58 -3.98 -10.73
C GLN A 78 0.20 -3.58 -10.22
N VAL A 79 0.11 -2.89 -9.07
CA VAL A 79 -1.17 -2.40 -8.55
C VAL A 79 -1.76 -1.35 -9.50
N ASP A 80 -0.96 -0.41 -10.00
CA ASP A 80 -1.41 0.62 -10.96
C ASP A 80 -1.91 -0.01 -12.28
N ALA A 81 -1.16 -0.97 -12.83
CA ALA A 81 -1.57 -1.71 -14.02
C ALA A 81 -2.87 -2.48 -13.78
N TYR A 82 -3.02 -3.13 -12.62
CA TYR A 82 -4.23 -3.86 -12.26
C TYR A 82 -5.44 -2.93 -12.13
N ILE A 83 -5.32 -1.81 -11.42
CA ILE A 83 -6.44 -0.89 -11.20
C ILE A 83 -6.96 -0.29 -12.51
N LYS A 84 -6.10 -0.02 -13.48
CA LYS A 84 -6.51 0.43 -14.83
C LYS A 84 -7.37 -0.57 -15.59
N THR A 85 -7.36 -1.84 -15.21
CA THR A 85 -8.24 -2.87 -15.78
C THR A 85 -9.59 -2.98 -15.06
N GLN A 86 -9.75 -2.33 -13.90
CA GLN A 86 -10.99 -2.34 -13.12
C GLN A 86 -11.98 -1.29 -13.64
N SER A 87 -13.19 -1.28 -13.10
CA SER A 87 -14.24 -0.33 -13.50
C SER A 87 -13.81 1.14 -13.26
N PRO A 88 -14.37 2.12 -14.00
CA PRO A 88 -14.10 3.54 -13.74
C PRO A 88 -14.43 3.98 -12.30
N GLU A 89 -15.44 3.34 -11.70
CA GLU A 89 -15.83 3.54 -10.30
C GLU A 89 -14.73 3.07 -9.35
N ASP A 90 -14.20 1.86 -9.56
CA ASP A 90 -13.09 1.30 -8.78
C ASP A 90 -11.81 2.13 -8.95
N GLN A 91 -11.51 2.61 -10.16
CA GLN A 91 -10.36 3.47 -10.42
C GLN A 91 -10.45 4.78 -9.64
N THR A 92 -11.64 5.39 -9.61
CA THR A 92 -11.89 6.64 -8.90
C THR A 92 -11.85 6.44 -7.39
N ALA A 93 -12.49 5.39 -6.88
CA ALA A 93 -12.47 5.01 -5.47
C ALA A 93 -11.06 4.70 -4.98
N TYR A 94 -10.28 3.97 -5.79
CA TYR A 94 -8.87 3.70 -5.51
C TYR A 94 -8.06 4.98 -5.43
N GLN A 95 -8.21 5.91 -6.38
CA GLN A 95 -7.49 7.18 -6.34
C GLN A 95 -7.81 7.98 -5.07
N ALA A 96 -9.09 8.10 -4.71
CA ALA A 96 -9.51 8.77 -3.48
C ALA A 96 -8.94 8.08 -2.23
N PHE A 97 -8.92 6.75 -2.22
CA PHE A 97 -8.30 5.96 -1.16
C PHE A 97 -6.80 6.27 -1.02
N VAL A 98 -6.05 6.34 -2.13
CA VAL A 98 -4.61 6.65 -2.08
C VAL A 98 -4.35 8.06 -1.53
N ASP A 99 -5.14 9.04 -1.99
CA ASP A 99 -5.00 10.44 -1.56
C ASP A 99 -5.29 10.60 -0.07
N LYS A 100 -6.34 9.93 0.43
CA LYS A 100 -6.64 9.89 1.88
C LYS A 100 -5.46 9.31 2.66
N LYS A 101 -4.94 8.15 2.24
CA LYS A 101 -3.79 7.53 2.91
C LYS A 101 -2.57 8.43 2.91
N LYS A 102 -2.34 9.16 1.82
CA LYS A 102 -1.24 10.13 1.72
C LYS A 102 -1.37 11.23 2.76
N ALA A 103 -2.55 11.82 2.87
CA ALA A 103 -2.83 12.85 3.87
C ALA A 103 -2.62 12.33 5.30
N ASP A 104 -3.12 11.13 5.61
CA ASP A 104 -2.94 10.50 6.92
C ASP A 104 -1.46 10.27 7.26
N PHE A 105 -0.67 9.82 6.28
CA PHE A 105 0.77 9.63 6.46
C PHE A 105 1.49 10.96 6.69
N GLU A 106 1.21 11.98 5.89
CA GLU A 106 1.81 13.31 6.04
C GLU A 106 1.46 13.93 7.40
N ALA A 107 0.20 13.80 7.85
CA ALA A 107 -0.23 14.24 9.18
C ALA A 107 0.55 13.53 10.29
N ARG A 108 0.69 12.20 10.23
CA ARG A 108 1.47 11.43 11.22
C ARG A 108 2.95 11.80 11.25
N ILE A 109 3.53 12.14 10.09
CA ILE A 109 4.91 12.61 10.03
C ILE A 109 5.04 13.99 10.66
N ALA A 110 4.09 14.91 10.42
CA ALA A 110 4.07 16.23 11.03
C ALA A 110 3.92 16.15 12.56
N GLU A 111 3.00 15.32 13.07
CA GLU A 111 2.80 15.09 14.51
C GLU A 111 4.05 14.52 15.19
N ARG A 112 4.73 13.54 14.58
CA ARG A 112 5.98 13.00 15.13
C ARG A 112 7.10 14.04 15.18
N LYS A 113 7.17 14.96 14.22
CA LYS A 113 8.14 16.06 14.24
C LYS A 113 7.82 17.07 15.34
N ALA A 114 6.54 17.37 15.58
CA ALA A 114 6.10 18.30 16.61
C ALA A 114 6.25 17.74 18.04
N GLY A 115 6.05 16.43 18.25
CA GLY A 115 6.22 15.79 19.56
C GLY A 115 7.67 15.39 19.90
N SER A 116 8.62 15.58 18.99
CA SER A 116 10.06 15.35 19.25
C SER A 116 10.85 16.64 19.53
N GLN A 117 10.15 17.75 19.79
CA GLN A 117 10.74 19.03 20.22
C GLN A 117 10.62 19.21 21.73
#